data_AF-A0A645FBV1-F1
#
_entry.id   AF-A0A645FBV1-F1
#
_cell.length_a   1.000
_cell.length_b   1.000
_cell.length_c   1.000
_cell.angle_alpha   90.00
_cell.angle_beta   90.00
_cell.angle_gamma   90.00
#
_symmetry.space_group_name_H-M   'P 1'
#
loop_
_entity.id
_entity.type
_entity.pdbx_description
1 polymer ?
#
loop_
_entity_poly.entity_id
_entity_poly.type
_entity_poly.pdbx_seq_one_letter_code
_entity_poly.pdbx_strand_id
1 'polypeptide(L)'
;MIRHAVTICVFWTLNSAFQVFDVIFTLTRGGPGRATQSAAMNIYEEAFRGNIQYGYATAKSTVLFLIVLVITAVQLSVMKRREEEL
;
A
#
# COMPACT_ATOMS: atom_id res chain seq x y z
N MET A 1 10.30 -22.49 -14.99
CA MET A 1 9.32 -22.59 -13.89
C MET A 1 9.61 -21.61 -12.74
N ILE A 2 10.79 -21.63 -12.11
CA ILE A 2 11.09 -20.82 -10.89
C ILE A 2 11.07 -19.29 -11.17
N ARG A 3 11.54 -18.85 -12.35
CA ARG A 3 11.59 -17.43 -12.75
C ARG A 3 10.21 -16.73 -12.76
N HIS A 4 9.15 -17.44 -13.16
CA HIS A 4 7.79 -16.89 -13.17
C HIS A 4 7.24 -16.78 -11.74
N ALA A 5 7.45 -17.81 -10.91
CA ALA A 5 7.05 -17.79 -9.51
C ALA A 5 7.72 -16.64 -8.73
N VAL A 6 9.03 -16.43 -8.91
CA VAL A 6 9.76 -15.34 -8.25
C VAL A 6 9.22 -13.97 -8.68
N THR A 7 8.88 -13.78 -9.96
CA THR A 7 8.35 -12.50 -10.45
C THR A 7 6.99 -12.19 -9.82
N ILE A 8 6.10 -13.18 -9.72
CA ILE A 8 4.78 -13.04 -9.07
C ILE A 8 4.90 -12.81 -7.56
N CYS A 9 5.80 -13.52 -6.87
CA CYS A 9 6.04 -13.31 -5.44
C CYS A 9 6.57 -11.90 -5.16
N VAL A 10 7.53 -11.42 -5.94
CA VAL A 10 8.07 -10.05 -5.80
C VAL A 10 6.98 -9.01 -6.07
N PHE A 11 6.14 -9.23 -7.09
CA PHE A 11 4.98 -8.39 -7.36
C PHE A 11 4.04 -8.30 -6.16
N TRP A 12 3.67 -9.46 -5.61
CA TRP A 12 2.76 -9.58 -4.47
C TRP A 12 3.32 -8.89 -3.22
N THR A 13 4.57 -9.16 -2.86
CA THR A 13 5.21 -8.58 -1.68
C THR A 13 5.33 -7.07 -1.78
N LEU A 14 5.68 -6.53 -2.96
CA LEU A 14 5.74 -5.09 -3.17
C LEU A 14 4.37 -4.43 -3.00
N ASN A 15 3.32 -4.99 -3.62
CA ASN A 15 1.96 -4.47 -3.46
C ASN A 15 1.51 -4.49 -1.99
N SER A 16 1.75 -5.62 -1.31
CA SER A 16 1.40 -5.80 0.10
C SER A 16 2.14 -4.82 1.02
N ALA A 17 3.40 -4.48 0.72
CA ALA A 17 4.18 -3.52 1.50
C ALA A 17 3.61 -2.09 1.45
N PHE A 18 3.04 -1.66 0.31
CA PHE A 18 2.42 -0.34 0.20
C PHE A 18 1.06 -0.25 0.93
N GLN A 19 0.36 -1.37 1.08
CA GLN A 19 -0.95 -1.45 1.74
C GLN A 19 -0.87 -1.94 3.19
N VAL A 20 0.31 -1.96 3.80
CA VAL A 20 0.50 -2.47 5.15
C VAL A 20 -0.17 -1.55 6.18
N PHE A 21 -1.40 -1.90 6.55
CA PHE A 21 -2.17 -1.22 7.60
C PHE A 21 -2.33 -2.14 8.80
N ASP A 22 -2.83 -3.34 8.56
CA ASP A 22 -3.28 -4.28 9.59
C ASP A 22 -2.13 -4.67 10.53
N VAL A 23 -0.95 -4.96 9.97
CA VAL A 23 0.26 -5.31 10.72
C VAL A 23 0.71 -4.16 11.63
N ILE A 24 0.71 -2.92 11.12
CA ILE A 24 1.14 -1.75 11.91
C ILE A 24 0.13 -1.44 13.01
N PHE A 25 -1.16 -1.51 12.68
CA PHE A 25 -2.25 -1.25 13.62
C PHE A 25 -2.25 -2.27 14.77
N THR A 26 -2.07 -3.56 14.48
CA THR A 26 -2.10 -4.63 15.49
C THR A 26 -0.86 -4.65 16.38
N LEU A 27 0.34 -4.44 15.82
CA LEU A 27 1.59 -4.52 16.59
C LEU A 27 1.91 -3.26 17.39
N THR A 28 1.74 -2.07 16.82
CA THR A 28 2.26 -0.83 17.43
C THR A 28 1.22 0.27 17.54
N ARG A 29 0.07 0.15 16.85
CA ARG A 29 -0.93 1.21 16.70
C ARG A 29 -0.31 2.55 16.27
N GLY A 30 0.81 2.52 15.54
CA GLY A 30 1.52 3.73 15.09
C GLY A 30 2.46 4.36 16.13
N GLY A 31 2.84 3.68 17.21
CA GLY A 31 3.77 4.20 18.22
C GLY A 31 5.26 3.87 17.97
N PRO A 32 6.22 4.54 18.66
CA PRO A 32 6.07 5.70 19.54
C PRO A 32 6.01 7.03 18.76
N GLY A 33 5.08 7.92 19.10
CA GLY A 33 5.03 9.28 18.54
C GLY A 33 4.72 9.38 17.03
N ARG A 34 4.02 8.41 16.43
CA ARG A 34 3.73 8.29 14.98
C ARG A 34 4.89 7.77 14.12
N ALA A 35 6.00 7.33 14.71
CA ALA A 35 7.19 6.89 13.98
C ALA A 35 6.97 5.67 13.07
N THR A 36 5.97 4.84 13.36
CA THR A 36 5.65 3.61 12.62
C THR A 36 4.39 3.73 11.78
N GLN A 37 3.78 4.91 11.66
CA GLN A 37 2.55 5.05 10.89
C GLN A 37 2.77 4.91 9.39
N SER A 38 2.02 3.99 8.77
CA SER A 38 1.85 3.96 7.32
C SER A 38 0.81 4.98 6.85
N ALA A 39 0.80 5.27 5.55
CA ALA A 39 -0.17 6.17 4.93
C ALA A 39 -1.63 5.72 5.22
N ALA A 40 -1.89 4.41 5.17
CA ALA A 40 -3.20 3.85 5.49
C ALA A 40 -3.56 4.01 6.98
N MET A 41 -2.58 3.89 7.89
CA MET A 41 -2.77 4.12 9.32
C MET A 41 -3.12 5.58 9.61
N ASN A 42 -2.46 6.53 8.94
CA ASN A 42 -2.77 7.94 9.10
C ASN A 42 -4.16 8.31 8.60
N ILE A 43 -4.59 7.76 7.46
CA ILE A 43 -5.96 7.92 6.95
C ILE A 43 -6.98 7.38 7.95
N TYR A 44 -6.74 6.20 8.51
CA TYR A 44 -7.62 5.60 9.51
C TYR A 44 -7.75 6.48 10.76
N GLU A 45 -6.63 7.00 11.25
CA GLU A 45 -6.63 7.86 12.42
C GLU A 45 -7.40 9.17 12.16
N GLU A 46 -7.26 9.80 11.00
CA GLU A 46 -7.99 11.03 10.65
C GLU A 46 -9.47 10.79 10.31
N ALA A 47 -9.83 9.58 9.88
CA ALA A 47 -11.21 9.20 9.65
C ALA A 47 -11.96 8.89 10.96
N PHE A 48 -11.29 8.27 11.94
CA PHE A 48 -11.96 7.64 13.08
C PHE A 48 -11.45 8.04 14.48
N ARG A 49 -10.35 8.81 14.61
CA ARG A 49 -9.76 9.20 15.91
C ARG A 49 -9.38 10.69 15.99
N GLY A 50 -9.68 11.32 17.13
CA GLY A 50 -9.25 12.68 17.47
C GLY A 50 -10.12 13.78 16.85
N ASN A 51 -9.96 14.04 15.54
CA ASN A 51 -10.68 15.07 14.79
C ASN A 51 -11.31 14.42 13.56
N ILE A 52 -12.60 14.08 13.66
CA ILE A 52 -13.33 13.34 12.64
C ILE A 52 -13.47 14.19 11.36
N GLN A 53 -12.45 14.14 10.50
CA GLN A 53 -12.36 14.92 9.26
C GLN A 53 -12.47 13.97 8.07
N TYR A 54 -13.65 13.40 7.89
CA TYR A 54 -13.92 12.43 6.82
C TYR A 54 -13.54 12.95 5.43
N GLY A 55 -13.74 14.24 5.15
CA GLY A 55 -13.37 14.84 3.87
C GLY A 55 -11.86 14.83 3.63
N TYR A 56 -11.06 15.10 4.67
CA TYR A 56 -9.60 15.11 4.56
C TYR A 56 -9.03 13.70 4.47
N ALA A 57 -9.56 12.77 5.28
CA ALA A 57 -9.21 11.36 5.20
C ALA A 57 -9.54 10.74 3.84
N THR A 58 -10.70 11.09 3.26
CA THR A 58 -11.11 10.63 1.92
C THR A 58 -10.19 11.19 0.85
N ALA A 59 -9.80 12.47 0.92
CA ALA A 59 -8.85 13.06 -0.02
C ALA A 59 -7.50 12.33 0.00
N LYS A 60 -6.96 12.06 1.21
CA LYS A 60 -5.72 11.28 1.38
C LYS A 60 -5.85 9.84 0.86
N SER A 61 -6.99 9.19 1.11
CA SER A 61 -7.26 7.84 0.60
C SER A 61 -7.30 7.80 -0.93
N THR A 62 -7.89 8.81 -1.57
CA THR A 62 -7.91 8.91 -3.04
C THR A 62 -6.52 9.12 -3.61
N VAL A 63 -5.69 9.96 -2.97
CA VAL A 63 -4.29 10.16 -3.37
C VAL A 63 -3.50 8.86 -3.22
N LEU A 64 -3.62 8.16 -2.09
CA LEU A 64 -2.97 6.88 -1.88
C LEU A 64 -3.43 5.82 -2.90
N PHE A 65 -4.72 5.79 -3.21
CA PHE A 65 -5.29 4.92 -4.24
C PHE A 65 -4.66 5.19 -5.61
N LEU A 66 -4.52 6.45 -6.03
CA LEU A 66 -3.89 6.80 -7.29
C LEU A 66 -2.41 6.37 -7.33
N ILE A 67 -1.67 6.56 -6.23
CA ILE A 67 -0.27 6.13 -6.13
C ILE A 67 -0.17 4.60 -6.30
N VAL A 68 -0.96 3.84 -5.56
CA VAL A 68 -0.97 2.37 -5.65
C VAL A 68 -1.42 1.92 -7.03
N LEU A 69 -2.41 2.57 -7.64
CA LEU A 69 -2.88 2.28 -9.00
C LEU A 69 -1.76 2.46 -10.03
N VAL A 70 -1.01 3.57 -9.96
CA VAL A 70 0.13 3.81 -10.86
C VAL A 70 1.22 2.77 -10.66
N ILE A 71 1.58 2.48 -9.41
CA ILE A 71 2.59 1.44 -9.09
C ILE A 71 2.14 0.09 -9.64
N THR A 72 0.90 -0.31 -9.39
CA THR A 72 0.34 -1.58 -9.87
C THR A 72 0.24 -1.63 -11.39
N ALA A 73 -0.13 -0.55 -12.06
CA ALA A 73 -0.17 -0.47 -13.52
C ALA A 73 1.23 -0.58 -14.15
N VAL A 74 2.23 0.09 -13.57
CA VAL A 74 3.64 -0.02 -13.98
C VAL A 74 4.14 -1.45 -13.74
N GLN A 75 3.89 -2.01 -12.55
CA GLN A 75 4.30 -3.37 -12.23
C GLN A 75 3.64 -4.41 -13.15
N LEU A 76 2.35 -4.28 -13.45
CA LEU A 76 1.64 -5.16 -14.39
C LEU A 76 2.23 -5.06 -15.79
N SER A 77 2.54 -3.84 -16.24
CA SER A 77 3.14 -3.61 -17.57
C SER A 77 4.56 -4.18 -17.69
N VAL A 78 5.37 -4.05 -16.63
CA VAL A 78 6.72 -4.65 -16.55
C VAL A 78 6.64 -6.17 -16.49
N MET A 79 5.71 -6.72 -15.72
CA MET A 79 5.53 -8.17 -15.59
C MET A 79 5.04 -8.80 -16.90
N LYS A 80 4.13 -8.14 -17.61
CA LYS A 80 3.61 -8.58 -18.91
C LYS A 80 4.68 -8.58 -20.01
N ARG A 81 5.56 -7.57 -20.05
CA ARG A 81 6.72 -7.55 -20.97
C ARG A 81 7.68 -8.71 -20.74
N ARG A 82 7.90 -9.12 -19.49
CA ARG A 82 8.76 -10.29 -19.19
C ARG A 82 8.13 -11.63 -19.57
N GLU A 83 6.82 -11.68 -19.78
CA GLU A 83 6.14 -12.85 -20.36
C GLU A 83 6.19 -12.86 -21.89
N GLU A 84 6.20 -11.69 -22.54
CA GLU A 84 6.31 -11.56 -24.01
C GLU A 84 7.73 -11.76 -24.57
N GLU A 85 8.78 -11.58 -23.74
CA GLU A 85 10.17 -11.87 -24.13
C GLU A 85 10.54 -13.37 -24.06
N LEU A 86 9.56 -14.26 -23.90
CA LEU A 86 9.68 -15.72 -23.86
C LEU A 86 8.86 -16.40 -24.95
#